data_AF-A0A0Q3RI70-F1
#
_entry.id   AF-A0A0Q3RI70-F1
#
_cell.length_a   1.000
_cell.length_b   1.000
_cell.length_c   1.000
_cell.angle_alpha   90.00
_cell.angle_beta   90.00
_cell.angle_gamma   90.00
#
_symmetry.space_group_name_H-M   'P 1'
#
loop_
_entity.id
_entity.type
_entity.pdbx_description
1 polymer ?
#
loop_
_entity_poly.entity_id
_entity_poly.type
_entity_poly.pdbx_seq_one_letter_code
_entity_poly.pdbx_strand_id
1 'polypeptide(L)'
;GGLTDGGQRTAADERRRRCVSRQVERENAAMRCVRRLRVGEPTPDGSREQGRRSDHAAGSAAAAAAAAAAQTHGSDFDSIDPLFHLLRVLPFSFLRPPRTRLRLPSNLALPSPMTVFSLILLTYFAVVSGLVYDVIVEPPGIGSAQDPATGAVRPVVFLPGRVNGQYIIEGLSSGFMFLLGGIGIILLDLAADRTRPRSLRVSFGGSGAVAVVIAYAMAMLFLRIKIPGYLW
;
A
#
# COMPACT_ATOMS: atom_id res chain seq x y z
N GLY A 1 42.53 34.98 -28.92
CA GLY A 1 41.12 35.14 -28.56
C GLY A 1 40.70 34.07 -27.58
N GLY A 2 40.68 34.38 -26.28
CA GLY A 2 40.45 33.36 -25.23
C GLY A 2 39.95 33.92 -23.89
N LEU A 3 39.05 34.92 -23.89
CA LEU A 3 38.55 35.53 -22.65
C LEU A 3 37.02 35.54 -22.47
N THR A 4 36.23 34.88 -23.33
CA THR A 4 34.75 34.99 -23.28
C THR A 4 33.99 33.73 -22.83
N ASP A 5 34.67 32.64 -22.44
CA ASP A 5 33.98 31.38 -22.05
C ASP A 5 33.79 31.22 -20.52
N GLY A 6 34.56 31.96 -19.70
CA GLY A 6 34.47 31.87 -18.23
C GLY A 6 33.24 32.57 -17.62
N GLY A 7 32.76 33.66 -18.22
CA GLY A 7 31.65 34.45 -17.69
C GLY A 7 30.25 33.87 -17.93
N GLN A 8 30.09 33.01 -18.94
CA GLN A 8 28.79 32.39 -19.23
C GLN A 8 28.49 31.21 -18.29
N ARG A 9 29.53 30.46 -17.86
CA ARG A 9 29.38 29.33 -16.92
C ARG A 9 28.99 29.80 -15.51
N THR A 10 29.53 30.92 -15.04
CA THR A 10 29.19 31.49 -13.74
C THR A 10 27.76 32.06 -13.71
N ALA A 11 27.32 32.72 -14.78
CA ALA A 11 25.96 33.25 -14.89
C ALA A 11 24.88 32.14 -14.97
N ALA A 12 25.21 30.98 -15.51
CA ALA A 12 24.31 29.82 -15.55
C ALA A 12 24.19 29.14 -14.17
N ASP A 13 25.30 28.98 -13.44
CA ASP A 13 25.28 28.41 -12.09
C ASP A 13 24.55 29.32 -11.10
N GLU A 14 24.71 30.64 -11.23
CA GLU A 14 24.02 31.61 -10.38
C GLU A 14 22.51 31.66 -10.63
N ARG A 15 22.05 31.45 -11.87
CA ARG A 15 20.62 31.25 -12.17
C ARG A 15 20.08 29.96 -11.57
N ARG A 16 20.87 28.88 -11.59
CA ARG A 16 20.48 27.59 -10.99
C ARG A 16 20.34 27.71 -9.47
N ARG A 17 21.27 28.39 -8.81
CA ARG A 17 21.22 28.67 -7.37
C ARG A 17 20.03 29.55 -6.99
N ARG A 18 19.73 30.60 -7.76
CA ARG A 18 18.53 31.44 -7.55
C ARG A 18 17.23 30.65 -7.74
N CYS A 19 17.19 29.71 -8.68
CA CYS A 19 16.02 28.88 -8.92
C CYS A 19 15.79 27.88 -7.76
N VAL A 20 16.86 27.26 -7.25
CA VAL A 20 16.81 26.36 -6.09
C VAL A 20 16.41 27.12 -4.82
N SER A 21 16.97 28.31 -4.58
CA SER A 21 16.60 29.17 -3.45
C SER A 21 15.11 29.54 -3.47
N ARG A 22 14.57 29.94 -4.64
CA ARG A 22 13.13 30.24 -4.79
C ARG A 22 12.24 29.01 -4.61
N GLN A 23 12.73 27.82 -4.95
CA GLN A 23 11.99 26.58 -4.73
C GLN A 23 11.93 26.23 -3.24
N VAL A 24 13.04 26.36 -2.52
CA VAL A 24 13.12 26.13 -1.07
C VAL A 24 12.28 27.16 -0.30
N GLU A 25 12.27 28.43 -0.71
CA GLU A 25 11.39 29.45 -0.12
C GLU A 25 9.90 29.13 -0.32
N ARG A 26 9.52 28.63 -1.50
CA ARG A 26 8.14 28.21 -1.80
C ARG A 26 7.73 27.01 -0.98
N GLU A 27 8.61 26.02 -0.80
CA GLU A 27 8.34 24.87 0.06
C GLU A 27 8.23 25.27 1.55
N ASN A 28 9.12 26.14 2.04
CA ASN A 28 9.06 26.63 3.42
C ASN A 28 7.84 27.52 3.67
N ALA A 29 7.38 28.29 2.68
CA ALA A 29 6.13 29.05 2.75
C ALA A 29 4.90 28.13 2.75
N ALA A 30 4.88 27.10 1.90
CA ALA A 30 3.82 26.09 1.86
C ALA A 30 3.75 25.30 3.18
N MET A 31 4.90 24.91 3.74
CA MET A 31 4.96 24.19 5.01
C MET A 31 4.52 25.07 6.19
N ARG A 32 4.82 26.37 6.17
CA ARG A 32 4.29 27.35 7.15
C ARG A 32 2.80 27.57 7.00
N CYS A 33 2.27 27.61 5.78
CA CYS A 33 0.83 27.74 5.53
C CYS A 33 0.06 26.50 6.01
N VAL A 34 0.56 25.30 5.69
CA VAL A 34 0.00 24.03 6.19
C VAL A 34 0.07 23.96 7.72
N ARG A 35 1.17 24.43 8.33
CA ARG A 35 1.28 24.50 9.79
C ARG A 35 0.28 25.48 10.40
N ARG A 36 0.02 26.64 9.78
CA ARG A 36 -1.03 27.57 10.23
C ARG A 36 -2.43 26.98 10.10
N LEU A 37 -2.73 26.27 9.02
CA LEU A 37 -4.00 25.56 8.84
C LEU A 37 -4.20 24.43 9.86
N ARG A 38 -3.11 23.82 10.35
CA ARG A 38 -3.15 22.77 11.38
C ARG A 38 -3.28 23.30 12.80
N VAL A 39 -2.88 24.55 13.05
CA VAL A 39 -2.85 25.17 14.39
C VAL A 39 -4.10 26.02 14.68
N GLY A 40 -4.93 26.33 13.67
CA GLY A 40 -6.24 26.94 13.93
C GLY A 40 -6.17 28.33 14.57
N GLU A 41 -5.25 29.19 14.09
CA GLU A 41 -5.24 30.61 14.46
C GLU A 41 -6.35 31.36 13.71
N PRO A 42 -7.16 32.19 14.39
CA PRO A 42 -8.26 32.90 13.75
C PRO A 42 -7.73 34.06 12.89
N THR A 43 -8.12 34.09 11.62
CA THR A 43 -7.95 35.27 10.75
C THR A 43 -9.16 36.17 10.91
N PRO A 44 -8.98 37.50 11.03
CA PRO A 44 -10.10 38.41 11.15
C PRO A 44 -10.70 38.67 9.78
N ASP A 45 -12.00 38.90 9.84
CA ASP A 45 -12.86 39.52 8.84
C ASP A 45 -13.53 38.60 7.83
N GLY A 46 -14.86 38.72 7.82
CA GLY A 46 -15.77 37.98 6.98
C GLY A 46 -16.04 38.71 5.68
N SER A 47 -16.88 38.06 4.88
CA SER A 47 -17.48 38.61 3.65
C SER A 47 -16.63 38.44 2.39
N ARG A 48 -16.79 37.28 1.74
CA ARG A 48 -16.89 37.04 0.28
C ARG A 48 -16.07 35.83 -0.16
N GLU A 49 -16.76 34.73 -0.45
CA GLU A 49 -16.78 34.11 -1.78
C GLU A 49 -17.35 32.71 -1.66
N GLN A 50 -18.65 32.65 -1.90
CA GLN A 50 -19.34 31.47 -2.36
C GLN A 50 -19.03 31.35 -3.85
N GLY A 51 -18.12 30.44 -4.20
CA GLY A 51 -17.77 30.19 -5.59
C GLY A 51 -16.64 29.17 -5.72
N ARG A 52 -16.96 28.01 -6.30
CA ARG A 52 -16.02 26.99 -6.82
C ARG A 52 -15.42 26.04 -5.78
N ARG A 53 -16.18 24.99 -5.45
CA ARG A 53 -15.65 23.77 -4.84
C ARG A 53 -16.12 22.54 -5.62
N SER A 54 -15.53 22.40 -6.80
CA SER A 54 -15.48 21.16 -7.58
C SER A 54 -14.05 20.66 -7.51
N ASP A 55 -13.87 19.34 -7.45
CA ASP A 55 -12.61 18.61 -7.68
C ASP A 55 -11.74 18.30 -6.45
N HIS A 56 -12.28 17.46 -5.56
CA HIS A 56 -11.46 16.51 -4.78
C HIS A 56 -12.20 15.18 -4.64
N ALA A 57 -12.27 14.43 -5.74
CA ALA A 57 -12.74 13.03 -5.76
C ALA A 57 -11.77 12.21 -6.63
N ALA A 58 -10.56 11.96 -6.12
CA ALA A 58 -9.61 11.04 -6.76
C ALA A 58 -8.82 10.17 -5.77
N GLY A 59 -9.00 10.36 -4.45
CA GLY A 59 -8.30 9.59 -3.41
C GLY A 59 -9.10 8.44 -2.79
N SER A 60 -10.33 8.19 -3.22
CA SER A 60 -11.22 7.17 -2.63
C SER A 60 -11.31 5.87 -3.43
N ALA A 61 -10.66 5.77 -4.59
CA ALA A 61 -10.81 4.64 -5.49
C ALA A 61 -10.12 3.36 -4.99
N ALA A 62 -8.97 3.47 -4.32
CA ALA A 62 -8.25 2.31 -3.79
C ALA A 62 -8.92 1.73 -2.53
N ALA A 63 -9.57 2.57 -1.72
CA ALA A 63 -10.34 2.13 -0.55
C ALA A 63 -11.71 1.50 -0.93
N ALA A 64 -12.23 1.82 -2.12
CA ALA A 64 -13.51 1.27 -2.61
C ALA A 64 -13.39 -0.18 -3.09
N ALA A 65 -12.21 -0.61 -3.57
CA ALA A 65 -12.01 -1.97 -4.09
C ALA A 65 -11.98 -3.03 -2.97
N ALA A 66 -11.44 -2.70 -1.79
CA ALA A 66 -11.43 -3.61 -0.64
C ALA A 66 -12.81 -3.75 0.04
N ALA A 67 -13.69 -2.74 -0.13
CA ALA A 67 -15.07 -2.79 0.35
C ALA A 67 -16.02 -3.55 -0.59
N ALA A 68 -15.64 -3.75 -1.86
CA ALA A 68 -16.46 -4.45 -2.85
C ALA A 68 -16.46 -5.98 -2.70
N ALA A 69 -15.46 -6.56 -2.04
CA ALA A 69 -15.36 -8.02 -1.83
C ALA A 69 -16.16 -8.54 -0.61
N ALA A 70 -16.74 -7.64 0.20
CA ALA A 70 -17.56 -8.01 1.36
C ALA A 70 -19.08 -7.95 1.09
N GLN A 71 -19.50 -7.75 -0.17
CA GLN A 71 -20.91 -7.70 -0.57
C GLN A 71 -21.22 -8.76 -1.63
N THR A 72 -20.82 -10.00 -1.36
CA THR A 72 -21.42 -11.18 -1.98
C THR A 72 -22.11 -11.98 -0.90
N HIS A 73 -23.29 -11.52 -0.49
CA HIS A 73 -24.29 -12.37 0.15
C HIS A 73 -25.66 -11.72 0.00
N GLY A 74 -26.57 -12.42 -0.71
CA GLY A 74 -28.00 -12.17 -0.64
C GLY A 74 -28.63 -11.47 -1.84
N SER A 75 -28.45 -12.01 -3.03
CA SER A 75 -29.48 -11.92 -4.07
C SER A 75 -30.66 -12.82 -3.65
N ASP A 76 -31.52 -12.36 -2.73
CA ASP A 76 -32.74 -13.09 -2.31
C ASP A 76 -33.73 -12.21 -1.48
N PHE A 77 -34.05 -10.98 -1.92
CA PHE A 77 -35.10 -10.17 -1.26
C PHE A 77 -35.98 -9.34 -2.21
N ASP A 78 -36.25 -9.81 -3.42
CA ASP A 78 -37.26 -9.21 -4.33
C ASP A 78 -38.71 -9.57 -3.96
N SER A 79 -38.93 -10.16 -2.78
CA SER A 79 -40.23 -10.47 -2.21
C SER A 79 -40.29 -10.02 -0.75
N ILE A 80 -40.28 -8.71 -0.51
CA ILE A 80 -40.64 -8.15 0.79
C ILE A 80 -42.11 -7.76 0.73
N ASP A 81 -42.94 -8.52 1.44
CA ASP A 81 -44.37 -8.24 1.61
C ASP A 81 -44.61 -6.77 1.99
N PRO A 82 -45.62 -6.09 1.42
CA PRO A 82 -45.94 -4.70 1.75
C PRO A 82 -46.23 -4.50 3.24
N LEU A 83 -46.61 -5.57 3.93
CA LEU A 83 -46.78 -5.63 5.37
C LEU A 83 -45.45 -5.45 6.14
N PHE A 84 -44.35 -6.07 5.67
CA PHE A 84 -43.04 -5.99 6.31
C PHE A 84 -42.41 -4.60 6.17
N HIS A 85 -42.64 -3.95 5.02
CA HIS A 85 -42.19 -2.58 4.80
C HIS A 85 -42.98 -1.59 5.68
N LEU A 86 -44.27 -1.84 5.90
CA LEU A 86 -45.11 -1.07 6.83
C LEU A 86 -44.70 -1.29 8.29
N LEU A 87 -44.41 -2.54 8.71
CA LEU A 87 -43.88 -2.87 10.03
C LEU A 87 -42.47 -2.31 10.29
N ARG A 88 -41.66 -2.04 9.26
CA ARG A 88 -40.33 -1.43 9.39
C ARG A 88 -40.36 0.10 9.30
N VAL A 89 -41.42 0.70 8.77
CA VAL A 89 -41.53 2.17 8.67
C VAL A 89 -42.32 2.75 9.85
N LEU A 90 -43.38 2.08 10.31
CA LEU A 90 -44.23 2.55 11.42
C LEU A 90 -43.47 2.75 12.76
N PRO A 91 -42.68 1.79 13.28
CA PRO A 91 -41.97 2.00 14.53
C PRO A 91 -40.77 2.95 14.34
N PHE A 92 -40.06 2.88 13.21
CA PHE A 92 -38.88 3.71 12.96
C PHE A 92 -39.19 5.16 12.58
N SER A 93 -40.43 5.48 12.21
CA SER A 93 -40.88 6.87 12.03
C SER A 93 -41.16 7.57 13.37
N PHE A 94 -41.48 6.81 14.43
CA PHE A 94 -41.66 7.35 15.77
C PHE A 94 -40.36 7.35 16.59
N LEU A 95 -39.48 6.37 16.36
CA LEU A 95 -38.11 6.40 16.86
C LEU A 95 -37.27 7.38 16.03
N ARG A 96 -37.42 8.68 16.30
CA ARG A 96 -36.41 9.68 15.91
C ARG A 96 -35.11 9.26 16.62
N PRO A 97 -34.08 8.75 15.92
CA PRO A 97 -32.87 8.32 16.60
C PRO A 97 -32.36 9.53 17.38
N PRO A 98 -32.25 9.44 18.72
CA PRO A 98 -31.75 10.56 19.50
C PRO A 98 -30.41 10.94 18.88
N ARG A 99 -30.11 12.24 18.77
CA ARG A 99 -28.79 12.73 18.40
C ARG A 99 -27.82 12.32 19.49
N THR A 100 -27.45 11.04 19.50
CA THR A 100 -26.50 10.47 20.41
C THR A 100 -25.16 10.99 19.94
N ARG A 101 -24.75 12.12 20.53
CA ARG A 101 -23.35 12.46 20.64
C ARG A 101 -22.72 11.41 21.54
N LEU A 102 -22.55 10.18 21.02
CA LEU A 102 -21.71 9.17 21.64
C LEU A 102 -20.32 9.80 21.71
N ARG A 103 -20.02 10.39 22.86
CA ARG A 103 -18.65 10.59 23.30
C ARG A 103 -18.13 9.17 23.41
N LEU A 104 -17.42 8.68 22.39
CA LEU A 104 -16.60 7.50 22.58
C LEU A 104 -15.79 7.74 23.85
N PRO A 105 -15.72 6.77 24.78
CA PRO A 105 -14.91 6.93 25.98
C PRO A 105 -13.52 7.34 25.50
N SER A 106 -13.01 8.47 25.99
CA SER A 106 -11.73 9.07 25.63
C SER A 106 -10.52 8.14 25.84
N ASN A 107 -10.75 6.97 26.42
CA ASN A 107 -9.79 5.91 26.70
C ASN A 107 -9.62 4.92 25.54
N LEU A 108 -10.56 4.85 24.58
CA LEU A 108 -10.42 4.00 23.41
C LEU A 108 -9.71 4.80 22.31
N ALA A 109 -8.39 4.88 22.41
CA ALA A 109 -7.56 5.41 21.34
C ALA A 109 -7.72 4.47 20.12
N LEU A 110 -8.47 4.91 19.12
CA LEU A 110 -8.56 4.16 17.87
C LEU A 110 -7.15 4.12 17.24
N PRO A 111 -6.66 2.93 16.85
CA PRO A 111 -5.34 2.83 16.23
C PRO A 111 -5.31 3.63 14.94
N SER A 112 -4.15 4.21 14.63
CA SER A 112 -4.00 4.97 13.39
C SER A 112 -4.25 4.07 12.17
N PRO A 113 -4.82 4.59 11.07
CA PRO A 113 -5.04 3.80 9.85
C PRO A 113 -3.76 3.13 9.32
N MET A 114 -2.59 3.76 9.49
CA MET A 114 -1.30 3.19 9.10
C MET A 114 -0.86 2.04 10.01
N THR A 115 -1.19 2.09 11.30
CA THR A 115 -0.93 0.96 12.22
C THR A 115 -1.74 -0.26 11.84
N VAL A 116 -3.03 -0.06 11.51
CA VAL A 116 -3.91 -1.15 11.06
C VAL A 116 -3.40 -1.75 9.75
N PHE A 117 -2.99 -0.89 8.80
CA PHE A 117 -2.39 -1.33 7.54
C PHE A 117 -1.13 -2.19 7.76
N SER A 118 -0.20 -1.76 8.61
CA SER A 118 1.01 -2.53 8.92
C SER A 118 0.72 -3.87 9.60
N LEU A 119 -0.27 -3.92 10.50
CA LEU A 119 -0.69 -5.16 11.14
C LEU A 119 -1.28 -6.15 10.12
N ILE A 120 -2.11 -5.67 9.20
CA ILE A 120 -2.67 -6.51 8.12
C ILE A 120 -1.57 -7.01 7.19
N LEU A 121 -0.59 -6.18 6.84
CA LEU A 121 0.51 -6.60 5.98
C LEU A 121 1.39 -7.66 6.67
N LEU A 122 1.59 -7.52 7.99
CA LEU A 122 2.34 -8.48 8.80
C LEU A 122 1.60 -9.82 8.95
N THR A 123 0.29 -9.80 9.20
CA THR A 123 -0.50 -11.04 9.28
C THR A 123 -0.61 -11.72 7.92
N TYR A 124 -0.73 -10.95 6.84
CA TYR A 124 -0.67 -11.48 5.48
C TYR A 124 0.66 -12.17 5.20
N PHE A 125 1.79 -11.55 5.57
CA PHE A 125 3.11 -12.18 5.46
C PHE A 125 3.16 -13.52 6.21
N ALA A 126 2.76 -13.54 7.49
CA ALA A 126 2.83 -14.74 8.32
C ALA A 126 2.00 -15.91 7.76
N VAL A 127 0.83 -15.61 7.19
CA VAL A 127 -0.04 -16.64 6.58
C VAL A 127 0.54 -17.12 5.26
N VAL A 128 0.92 -16.21 4.36
CA VAL A 128 1.45 -16.56 3.03
C VAL A 128 2.80 -17.25 3.11
N SER A 129 3.63 -16.89 4.10
CA SER A 129 4.93 -17.52 4.31
C SER A 129 4.83 -18.95 4.84
N GLY A 130 3.64 -19.43 5.18
CA GLY A 130 3.45 -20.77 5.70
C GLY A 130 3.76 -20.92 7.19
N LEU A 131 3.85 -19.83 7.98
CA LEU A 131 4.16 -19.90 9.41
C LEU A 131 3.18 -20.81 10.18
N VAL A 132 1.91 -20.82 9.76
CA VAL A 132 0.88 -21.69 10.33
C VAL A 132 1.20 -23.17 10.08
N TYR A 133 1.72 -23.50 8.88
CA TYR A 133 2.15 -24.85 8.54
C TYR A 133 3.45 -25.22 9.26
N ASP A 134 4.37 -24.26 9.42
CA ASP A 134 5.61 -24.44 10.15
C ASP A 134 5.35 -24.81 11.62
N VAL A 135 4.37 -24.17 12.27
CA VAL A 135 4.01 -24.45 13.67
C VAL A 135 3.33 -25.81 13.85
N ILE A 136 2.54 -26.27 12.89
CA ILE A 136 1.76 -27.52 13.03
C ILE A 136 2.59 -28.76 12.70
N VAL A 137 3.42 -28.68 11.66
CA VAL A 137 4.10 -29.85 11.07
C VAL A 137 5.58 -29.89 11.47
N GLU A 138 6.10 -28.81 12.06
CA GLU A 138 7.51 -28.63 12.43
C GLU A 138 8.48 -29.15 11.36
N PRO A 139 8.35 -28.67 10.09
CA PRO A 139 9.19 -29.14 9.01
C PRO A 139 10.66 -28.74 9.26
N PRO A 140 11.63 -29.54 8.78
CA PRO A 140 13.04 -29.19 8.89
C PRO A 140 13.33 -27.84 8.20
N GLY A 141 14.16 -27.00 8.81
CA GLY A 141 14.42 -25.64 8.30
C GLY A 141 15.25 -25.59 7.00
N ILE A 142 16.18 -26.53 6.83
CA ILE A 142 17.05 -26.70 5.65
C ILE A 142 17.18 -28.19 5.44
N GLY A 143 17.17 -28.66 4.19
CA GLY A 143 17.60 -30.03 3.93
C GLY A 143 18.85 -30.13 3.11
N SER A 144 19.23 -31.37 2.90
CA SER A 144 20.47 -31.74 2.28
C SER A 144 20.21 -32.77 1.20
N ALA A 145 20.75 -32.52 0.01
CA ALA A 145 20.81 -33.53 -1.03
C ALA A 145 22.23 -34.07 -1.06
N GLN A 146 22.37 -35.38 -0.97
CA GLN A 146 23.63 -36.03 -1.29
C GLN A 146 23.77 -36.07 -2.81
N ASP A 147 24.91 -35.59 -3.30
CA ASP A 147 25.27 -35.76 -4.70
C ASP A 147 25.57 -37.26 -4.97
N PRO A 148 24.83 -37.93 -5.88
CA PRO A 148 25.02 -39.36 -6.17
C PRO A 148 26.43 -39.72 -6.65
N ALA A 149 27.17 -38.78 -7.23
CA ALA A 149 28.50 -39.03 -7.81
C ALA A 149 29.65 -38.79 -6.83
N THR A 150 29.50 -37.87 -5.86
CA THR A 150 30.58 -37.45 -4.96
C THR A 150 30.31 -37.74 -3.49
N GLY A 151 29.10 -38.16 -3.11
CA GLY A 151 28.69 -38.38 -1.72
C GLY A 151 28.70 -37.10 -0.86
N ALA A 152 29.04 -35.95 -1.45
CA ALA A 152 29.09 -34.68 -0.77
C ALA A 152 27.67 -34.19 -0.49
N VAL A 153 27.46 -33.75 0.75
CA VAL A 153 26.19 -33.21 1.21
C VAL A 153 26.09 -31.77 0.74
N ARG A 154 25.24 -31.48 -0.26
CA ARG A 154 24.96 -30.12 -0.70
C ARG A 154 23.73 -29.58 0.03
N PRO A 155 23.80 -28.39 0.65
CA PRO A 155 22.63 -27.77 1.24
C PRO A 155 21.65 -27.41 0.13
N VAL A 156 20.40 -27.85 0.25
CA VAL A 156 19.35 -27.53 -0.71
C VAL A 156 18.25 -26.78 0.01
N VAL A 157 18.01 -25.57 -0.48
CA VAL A 157 17.06 -24.61 0.10
C VAL A 157 15.63 -24.86 -0.40
N PHE A 158 15.46 -25.71 -1.42
CA PHE A 158 14.17 -26.04 -2.02
C PHE A 158 13.99 -27.56 -2.15
N LEU A 159 12.81 -28.06 -1.83
CA LEU A 159 12.43 -29.45 -1.97
C LEU A 159 11.80 -29.68 -3.36
N PRO A 160 12.54 -30.20 -4.36
CA PRO A 160 11.99 -30.40 -5.70
C PRO A 160 11.01 -31.58 -5.72
N GLY A 161 9.91 -31.45 -6.47
CA GLY A 161 9.01 -32.56 -6.79
C GLY A 161 8.06 -33.03 -5.68
N ARG A 162 8.07 -32.43 -4.50
CA ARG A 162 7.09 -32.70 -3.44
C ARG A 162 6.31 -31.44 -3.07
N VAL A 163 5.07 -31.35 -3.55
CA VAL A 163 4.17 -30.21 -3.32
C VAL A 163 3.71 -30.07 -1.85
N ASN A 164 3.58 -31.19 -1.12
CA ASN A 164 3.12 -31.20 0.28
C ASN A 164 4.24 -30.98 1.32
N GLY A 165 5.51 -30.94 0.88
CA GLY A 165 6.65 -30.67 1.76
C GLY A 165 7.20 -29.29 1.47
N GLN A 166 7.34 -28.47 2.49
CA GLN A 166 7.89 -27.11 2.39
C GLN A 166 8.98 -26.95 3.45
N TYR A 167 10.15 -26.44 3.09
CA TYR A 167 11.09 -25.96 4.09
C TYR A 167 10.65 -24.57 4.57
N ILE A 168 10.90 -24.27 5.85
CA ILE A 168 10.59 -22.97 6.46
C ILE A 168 11.17 -21.82 5.62
N ILE A 169 12.40 -21.99 5.11
CA ILE A 169 13.08 -20.98 4.28
C ILE A 169 12.45 -20.80 2.89
N GLU A 170 11.79 -21.82 2.32
CA GLU A 170 11.03 -21.68 1.08
C GLU A 170 9.79 -20.80 1.29
N GLY A 171 9.05 -21.11 2.36
CA GLY A 171 7.85 -20.38 2.75
C GLY A 171 8.16 -18.92 3.05
N LEU A 172 9.12 -18.65 3.93
CA LEU A 172 9.55 -17.29 4.28
C LEU A 172 10.07 -16.50 3.06
N SER A 173 10.83 -17.13 2.18
CA SER A 173 11.35 -16.48 0.96
C SER A 173 10.22 -16.11 -0.01
N SER A 174 9.27 -17.03 -0.25
CA SER A 174 8.11 -16.77 -1.11
C SER A 174 7.18 -15.69 -0.53
N GLY A 175 6.93 -15.70 0.78
CA GLY A 175 6.17 -14.67 1.47
C GLY A 175 6.81 -13.28 1.36
N PHE A 176 8.14 -13.19 1.45
CA PHE A 176 8.86 -11.92 1.28
C PHE A 176 8.74 -11.37 -0.14
N MET A 177 8.84 -12.24 -1.16
CA MET A 177 8.66 -11.85 -2.56
C MET A 177 7.25 -11.35 -2.86
N PHE A 178 6.21 -11.97 -2.27
CA PHE A 178 4.85 -11.47 -2.38
C PHE A 178 4.64 -10.12 -1.68
N LEU A 179 5.26 -9.91 -0.51
CA LEU A 179 5.24 -8.59 0.14
C LEU A 179 5.93 -7.52 -0.70
N LEU A 180 7.09 -7.83 -1.28
CA LEU A 180 7.83 -6.93 -2.15
C LEU A 180 7.02 -6.57 -3.40
N GLY A 181 6.32 -7.55 -4.00
CA GLY A 181 5.39 -7.32 -5.09
C GLY A 181 4.21 -6.43 -4.69
N GLY A 182 3.58 -6.70 -3.54
CA GLY A 182 2.47 -5.90 -3.02
C GLY A 182 2.87 -4.45 -2.70
N ILE A 183 4.01 -4.27 -2.04
CA ILE A 183 4.59 -2.93 -1.81
C ILE A 183 4.94 -2.26 -3.14
N GLY A 184 5.42 -3.01 -4.13
CA GLY A 184 5.68 -2.51 -5.49
C GLY A 184 4.45 -1.90 -6.16
N ILE A 185 3.29 -2.55 -6.04
CA ILE A 185 2.01 -2.01 -6.54
C ILE A 185 1.60 -0.75 -5.78
N ILE A 186 1.76 -0.72 -4.46
CA ILE A 186 1.48 0.48 -3.65
C ILE A 186 2.40 1.64 -4.06
N LEU A 187 3.69 1.38 -4.34
CA LEU A 187 4.60 2.41 -4.83
C LEU A 187 4.19 2.96 -6.20
N LEU A 188 3.64 2.12 -7.08
CA LEU A 188 3.08 2.56 -8.36
C LEU A 188 1.85 3.47 -8.17
N ASP A 189 0.98 3.16 -7.21
CA ASP A 189 -0.17 4.00 -6.86
C ASP A 189 0.30 5.38 -6.32
N LEU A 190 1.31 5.39 -5.44
CA LEU A 190 1.91 6.62 -4.93
C LEU A 190 2.61 7.47 -6.03
N ALA A 191 3.05 6.84 -7.11
CA ALA A 191 3.65 7.51 -8.26
C ALA A 191 2.59 8.17 -9.18
N ALA A 192 1.37 7.63 -9.20
CA ALA A 192 0.25 8.16 -9.97
C ALA A 192 -0.25 9.50 -9.40
N ASP A 193 -0.12 9.70 -8.09
CA ASP A 193 -0.47 10.94 -7.41
C ASP A 193 0.26 12.16 -7.98
N ARG A 194 -0.54 13.10 -8.53
CA ARG A 194 -0.02 14.32 -9.17
C ARG A 194 0.41 15.42 -8.19
N THR A 195 0.09 15.25 -6.90
CA THR A 195 0.42 16.19 -5.83
C THR A 195 1.92 16.21 -5.50
N ARG A 196 2.67 15.17 -5.89
CA ARG A 196 4.10 15.02 -5.58
C ARG A 196 5.02 15.56 -6.68
N PRO A 197 6.24 16.03 -6.34
CA PRO A 197 7.20 16.54 -7.32
C PRO A 197 7.60 15.46 -8.34
N ARG A 198 7.91 15.90 -9.57
CA ARG A 198 8.16 15.00 -10.72
C ARG A 198 9.30 14.00 -10.47
N SER A 199 10.35 14.40 -9.74
CA SER A 199 11.46 13.51 -9.38
C SER A 199 11.00 12.33 -8.53
N LEU A 200 10.23 12.59 -7.48
CA LEU A 200 9.76 11.57 -6.55
C LEU A 200 8.78 10.59 -7.23
N ARG A 201 7.95 11.10 -8.13
CA ARG A 201 7.04 10.28 -8.93
C ARG A 201 7.78 9.33 -9.86
N VAL A 202 8.84 9.81 -10.52
CA VAL A 202 9.68 8.95 -11.38
C VAL A 202 10.42 7.91 -10.54
N SER A 203 10.94 8.29 -9.38
CA SER A 203 11.62 7.35 -8.47
C SER A 203 10.69 6.26 -7.96
N PHE A 204 9.49 6.59 -7.46
CA PHE A 204 8.51 5.60 -6.99
C PHE A 204 7.93 4.76 -8.12
N GLY A 205 7.69 5.36 -9.29
CA GLY A 205 7.24 4.63 -10.46
C GLY A 205 8.27 3.62 -10.93
N GLY A 206 9.55 4.02 -10.99
CA GLY A 206 10.66 3.15 -11.36
C GLY A 206 10.90 2.03 -10.35
N SER A 207 10.98 2.37 -9.05
CA SER A 207 11.21 1.36 -8.00
C SER A 207 10.03 0.39 -7.86
N GLY A 208 8.79 0.86 -7.99
CA GLY A 208 7.59 0.03 -7.97
C GLY A 208 7.53 -0.94 -9.16
N ALA A 209 7.81 -0.46 -10.37
CA ALA A 209 7.83 -1.29 -11.57
C ALA A 209 8.90 -2.39 -11.47
N VAL A 210 10.12 -2.03 -11.05
CA VAL A 210 11.22 -3.00 -10.86
C VAL A 210 10.87 -4.02 -9.77
N ALA A 211 10.29 -3.58 -8.65
CA ALA A 211 9.87 -4.47 -7.57
C ALA A 211 8.84 -5.51 -8.04
N VAL A 212 7.83 -5.11 -8.82
CA VAL A 212 6.81 -6.02 -9.36
C VAL A 212 7.42 -7.03 -10.34
N VAL A 213 8.31 -6.59 -11.22
CA VAL A 213 8.98 -7.48 -12.18
C VAL A 213 9.85 -8.51 -11.48
N ILE A 214 10.64 -8.08 -10.48
CA ILE A 214 11.47 -8.99 -9.69
C ILE A 214 10.61 -9.99 -8.92
N ALA A 215 9.55 -9.52 -8.25
CA ALA A 215 8.62 -10.38 -7.52
C ALA A 215 7.98 -11.43 -8.44
N TYR A 216 7.54 -11.03 -9.63
CA TYR A 216 6.97 -11.94 -10.63
C TYR A 216 7.98 -12.99 -11.11
N ALA A 217 9.19 -12.56 -11.48
CA ALA A 217 10.23 -13.48 -11.96
C ALA A 217 10.63 -14.50 -10.88
N MET A 218 10.78 -14.07 -9.63
CA MET A 218 11.15 -14.93 -8.51
C MET A 218 9.99 -15.86 -8.10
N ALA A 219 8.75 -15.37 -8.07
CA ALA A 219 7.58 -16.22 -7.84
C ALA A 219 7.48 -17.30 -8.92
N MET A 220 7.71 -16.94 -10.19
CA MET A 220 7.69 -17.91 -11.29
C MET A 220 8.82 -18.96 -11.15
N LEU A 221 10.00 -18.54 -10.70
CA LEU A 221 11.11 -19.43 -10.41
C LEU A 221 10.77 -20.43 -9.29
N PHE A 222 10.16 -19.97 -8.19
CA PHE A 222 9.73 -20.87 -7.11
C PHE A 222 8.69 -21.88 -7.57
N LEU A 223 7.73 -21.47 -8.40
CA LEU A 223 6.76 -22.38 -8.99
C LEU A 223 7.43 -23.43 -9.88
N ARG A 224 8.40 -23.04 -10.73
CA ARG A 224 9.13 -23.97 -11.60
C ARG A 224 10.01 -24.96 -10.84
N ILE A 225 10.60 -24.55 -9.72
CA ILE A 225 11.38 -25.45 -8.86
C ILE A 225 10.45 -26.47 -8.18
N LYS A 226 9.25 -26.04 -7.76
CA LYS A 226 8.26 -26.91 -7.10
C LYS A 226 7.60 -27.89 -8.09
N ILE A 227 7.24 -27.41 -9.28
CA ILE A 227 6.55 -28.16 -10.35
C ILE A 227 7.36 -28.01 -11.65
N PRO A 228 8.28 -28.95 -11.95
CA PRO A 228 9.01 -28.92 -13.21
C PRO A 228 8.04 -29.12 -14.38
N GLY A 229 8.08 -28.23 -15.38
CA GLY A 229 7.17 -28.23 -16.54
C GLY A 229 5.99 -27.25 -16.45
N TYR A 230 5.99 -26.34 -15.46
CA TYR A 230 4.95 -25.31 -15.34
C TYR A 230 5.12 -24.19 -16.37
N LEU A 231 4.20 -24.10 -17.33
CA LEU A 231 4.19 -23.19 -18.50
C LEU A 231 5.57 -23.01 -19.15
N TRP A 232 5.90 -23.99 -20.02
CA TRP A 232 7.05 -24.14 -20.92
C TRP A 232 8.45 -24.05 -20.30
#